data_AF-A0A371JTP5-F1
#
_entry.id   AF-A0A371JTP5-F1
#
_cell.length_a   1.000
_cell.length_b   1.000
_cell.length_c   1.000
_cell.angle_alpha   90.00
_cell.angle_beta   90.00
_cell.angle_gamma   90.00
#
_symmetry.space_group_name_H-M   'P 1'
#
loop_
_entity.id
_entity.type
_entity.pdbx_description
1 polymer ?
#
loop_
_entity_poly.entity_id
_entity_poly.type
_entity_poly.pdbx_seq_one_letter_code
_entity_poly.pdbx_strand_id
1 'polypeptide(L)'
;MGSDGIKYEKARKRVKELKDFYRHIKVFVIINGLFYLLKSQILNPYIPEEFQFESYYYDWVDINVLIWGIILALHAIYLYRNKLPYLKQWEERQIRKYMERDKSEMDKYRYK
;
A
#
# COMPACT_ATOMS: atom_id res chain seq x y z
N MET A 1 2.36 32.98 2.78
CA MET A 1 1.26 32.05 2.43
C MET A 1 0.28 31.96 3.59
N GLY A 2 -1.00 32.26 3.39
CA GLY A 2 -2.02 32.18 4.45
C GLY A 2 -2.35 30.74 4.88
N SER A 3 -2.93 30.59 6.07
CA SER A 3 -3.39 29.31 6.67
C SER A 3 -4.19 28.43 5.71
N ASP A 4 -4.98 29.05 4.82
CA ASP A 4 -5.85 28.35 3.87
C ASP A 4 -5.06 27.65 2.75
N GLY A 5 -3.93 28.21 2.33
CA GLY A 5 -3.05 27.59 1.33
C GLY A 5 -2.47 26.25 1.82
N ILE A 6 -2.05 26.20 3.09
CA ILE A 6 -1.50 24.98 3.71
C ILE A 6 -2.59 23.89 3.85
N LYS A 7 -3.82 24.29 4.22
CA LYS A 7 -4.95 23.35 4.32
C LYS A 7 -5.33 22.78 2.95
N TYR A 8 -5.41 23.63 1.92
CA TYR A 8 -5.70 23.22 0.56
C TYR A 8 -4.65 22.25 0.01
N GLU A 9 -3.37 22.55 0.21
CA GLU A 9 -2.28 21.71 -0.30
C GLU A 9 -2.25 20.33 0.37
N LYS A 10 -2.49 20.27 1.69
CA LYS A 10 -2.65 19.00 2.42
C LYS A 10 -3.83 18.18 1.90
N ALA A 11 -4.98 18.82 1.67
CA ALA A 11 -6.15 18.15 1.11
C ALA A 11 -5.89 17.63 -0.31
N ARG A 12 -5.25 18.44 -1.17
CA ARG A 12 -4.87 18.05 -2.53
C ARG A 12 -3.92 16.86 -2.55
N LYS A 13 -2.89 16.86 -1.69
CA LYS A 13 -1.95 15.73 -1.57
C LYS A 13 -2.67 14.45 -1.17
N ARG A 14 -3.56 14.53 -0.18
CA ARG A 14 -4.43 13.41 0.26
C ARG A 14 -5.28 12.83 -0.86
N VAL A 15 -5.94 13.69 -1.65
CA VAL A 15 -6.76 13.24 -2.80
C VAL A 15 -5.90 12.56 -3.86
N LYS A 16 -4.71 13.10 -4.14
CA LYS A 16 -3.77 12.50 -5.09
C LYS A 16 -3.32 11.12 -4.65
N GLU A 17 -2.89 10.96 -3.40
CA GLU A 17 -2.48 9.67 -2.83
C GLU A 17 -3.62 8.64 -2.90
N LEU A 18 -4.85 9.06 -2.60
CA LEU A 18 -6.02 8.19 -2.68
C LEU A 18 -6.32 7.76 -4.13
N LYS A 19 -6.24 8.68 -5.09
CA LYS A 19 -6.45 8.39 -6.52
C LYS A 19 -5.39 7.41 -7.05
N ASP A 20 -4.14 7.59 -6.65
CA ASP A 20 -3.06 6.67 -7.00
C ASP A 20 -3.28 5.28 -6.40
N PHE A 21 -3.73 5.18 -5.14
CA PHE A 21 -4.07 3.89 -4.53
C PHE A 21 -5.22 3.17 -5.24
N TYR A 22 -6.30 3.88 -5.61
CA TYR A 22 -7.38 3.28 -6.39
C TYR A 22 -6.94 2.77 -7.77
N ARG A 23 -5.95 3.42 -8.40
CA ARG A 23 -5.34 2.91 -9.64
C ARG A 23 -4.67 1.55 -9.39
N HIS A 24 -3.93 1.39 -8.29
CA HIS A 24 -3.30 0.12 -7.94
C HIS A 24 -4.33 -0.97 -7.66
N ILE A 25 -5.40 -0.68 -6.91
CA ILE A 25 -6.50 -1.63 -6.70
C ILE A 25 -7.14 -2.03 -8.03
N LYS A 26 -7.43 -1.07 -8.92
CA LYS A 26 -8.02 -1.37 -10.23
C LYS A 26 -7.18 -2.35 -11.03
N VAL A 27 -5.89 -2.06 -11.16
CA VAL A 27 -4.96 -2.93 -11.91
C VAL A 27 -4.87 -4.30 -11.26
N PHE A 28 -4.78 -4.36 -9.93
CA PHE A 28 -4.78 -5.62 -9.18
C PHE A 28 -6.05 -6.44 -9.45
N VAL A 29 -7.24 -5.85 -9.34
CA VAL A 29 -8.51 -6.57 -9.55
C VAL A 29 -8.65 -7.04 -11.00
N ILE A 30 -8.30 -6.20 -11.98
CA ILE A 30 -8.42 -6.57 -13.41
C ILE A 30 -7.49 -7.72 -13.75
N ILE A 31 -6.22 -7.64 -13.36
CA ILE A 31 -5.21 -8.65 -13.68
C ILE A 31 -5.51 -9.97 -12.95
N ASN A 32 -5.77 -9.92 -11.64
CA ASN A 32 -6.05 -11.14 -10.88
C ASN A 32 -7.41 -11.74 -11.25
N GLY A 33 -8.41 -10.90 -11.57
CA GLY A 33 -9.69 -11.35 -12.12
C GLY A 33 -9.51 -12.09 -13.44
N LEU A 34 -8.68 -11.56 -14.35
CA LEU A 34 -8.35 -12.25 -15.61
C LEU A 34 -7.66 -13.60 -15.35
N PHE A 35 -6.67 -13.65 -14.45
CA PHE A 35 -6.00 -14.91 -14.11
C PHE A 35 -6.95 -15.94 -13.48
N TYR A 36 -7.85 -15.50 -12.59
CA TYR A 36 -8.86 -16.38 -12.01
C TYR A 36 -9.88 -16.87 -13.05
N LEU A 37 -10.25 -16.03 -14.02
CA LEU A 37 -11.12 -16.44 -15.12
C LEU A 37 -10.45 -17.48 -16.01
N LEU A 38 -9.16 -17.31 -16.31
CA LEU A 38 -8.35 -18.29 -17.06
C LEU A 38 -8.16 -19.60 -16.28
N LYS A 39 -7.99 -19.52 -14.96
CA LYS A 39 -7.97 -20.68 -14.05
C LYS A 39 -9.33 -21.38 -13.98
N SER A 40 -10.43 -20.64 -14.17
CA SER A 40 -11.76 -21.23 -14.13
C SER A 40 -11.97 -22.16 -15.33
N GLN A 41 -12.53 -23.34 -15.08
CA GLN A 41 -12.85 -24.31 -16.13
C GLN A 41 -13.91 -23.83 -17.15
N ILE A 42 -14.42 -22.60 -16.99
CA ILE A 42 -15.42 -21.97 -17.85
C ILE A 42 -14.85 -21.71 -19.26
N LEU A 43 -13.55 -21.41 -19.36
CA LEU A 43 -12.87 -21.17 -20.63
C LEU A 43 -12.15 -22.42 -21.16
N ASN A 44 -12.12 -23.50 -20.40
CA ASN A 44 -11.44 -24.75 -20.76
C ASN A 44 -11.85 -25.32 -22.14
N PRO A 45 -13.13 -25.23 -22.58
CA PRO A 45 -13.52 -25.69 -23.92
C PRO A 45 -12.96 -24.84 -25.07
N TYR A 46 -12.50 -23.63 -24.78
CA TYR A 46 -11.99 -22.66 -25.77
C TYR A 46 -10.47 -22.45 -25.67
N ILE A 47 -9.80 -23.10 -24.70
CA ILE A 47 -8.36 -23.01 -24.50
C ILE A 47 -7.70 -24.25 -25.12
N PRO A 48 -6.74 -24.09 -26.06
CA PRO A 48 -6.00 -25.22 -26.62
C PRO A 48 -5.26 -26.01 -25.54
N GLU A 49 -5.14 -27.33 -25.70
CA GLU A 49 -4.39 -28.21 -24.78
C GLU A 49 -2.94 -27.75 -24.56
N GLU A 50 -2.34 -27.11 -25.57
CA GLU A 50 -1.00 -26.51 -25.54
C GLU A 50 -0.87 -25.33 -24.55
N PHE A 51 -1.99 -24.72 -24.15
CA PHE A 51 -2.07 -23.62 -23.18
C PHE A 51 -2.51 -24.10 -21.79
N GLN A 52 -2.57 -25.41 -21.55
CA GLN A 52 -2.83 -25.93 -20.21
C GLN A 52 -1.67 -25.55 -19.29
N PHE A 53 -1.96 -24.65 -18.35
CA PHE A 53 -0.98 -24.23 -17.37
C PHE A 53 -0.70 -25.37 -16.40
N GLU A 54 0.59 -25.69 -16.22
CA GLU A 54 1.09 -26.62 -15.22
C GLU A 54 0.57 -26.28 -13.81
N SER A 55 0.40 -27.27 -12.95
CA SER A 55 -0.12 -27.06 -11.57
C SER A 55 0.64 -25.97 -10.80
N TYR A 56 1.96 -25.86 -11.02
CA TYR A 56 2.81 -24.85 -10.40
C TYR A 56 2.44 -23.40 -10.77
N TYR A 57 1.87 -23.17 -11.96
CA TYR A 57 1.42 -21.85 -12.38
C TYR A 57 0.27 -21.34 -11.51
N TYR A 58 -0.68 -22.21 -11.18
CA TYR A 58 -1.82 -21.85 -10.34
C TYR A 58 -1.40 -21.51 -8.91
N ASP A 59 -0.47 -22.28 -8.34
CA ASP A 59 0.12 -21.98 -7.03
C ASP A 59 0.88 -20.65 -7.05
N TRP A 60 1.62 -20.38 -8.13
CA TRP A 60 2.32 -19.12 -8.32
C TRP A 60 1.36 -17.92 -8.41
N VAL A 61 0.23 -18.06 -9.11
CA VAL A 61 -0.81 -17.02 -9.17
C VAL A 61 -1.39 -16.76 -7.77
N ASP A 62 -1.74 -17.80 -7.02
CA ASP A 62 -2.32 -17.65 -5.68
C ASP A 62 -1.34 -16.97 -4.70
N ILE A 63 -0.05 -17.34 -4.74
CA ILE A 63 1.00 -16.68 -3.94
C ILE A 63 1.15 -15.20 -4.35
N ASN A 64 1.13 -14.88 -5.65
CA ASN A 64 1.20 -13.50 -6.10
C ASN A 64 0.01 -12.68 -5.60
N VAL A 65 -1.21 -13.21 -5.69
CA VAL A 65 -2.42 -12.56 -5.18
C VAL A 65 -2.25 -12.24 -3.70
N LEU A 66 -1.74 -13.18 -2.90
CA LEU A 66 -1.51 -12.97 -1.47
C LEU A 66 -0.49 -11.86 -1.20
N ILE A 67 0.66 -11.87 -1.88
CA ILE A 67 1.70 -10.85 -1.72
C ILE A 67 1.16 -9.46 -2.06
N TRP A 68 0.50 -9.32 -3.21
CA TRP A 68 -0.10 -8.06 -3.63
C TRP A 68 -1.24 -7.63 -2.70
N GLY A 69 -2.02 -8.58 -2.18
CA GLY A 69 -3.03 -8.33 -1.14
C GLY A 69 -2.43 -7.73 0.12
N ILE A 70 -1.29 -8.26 0.59
CA ILE A 70 -0.56 -7.70 1.75
C ILE A 70 -0.05 -6.28 1.44
N ILE A 71 0.53 -6.05 0.25
CA ILE A 71 1.01 -4.71 -0.15
C ILE A 71 -0.13 -3.70 -0.17
N LEU A 72 -1.29 -4.06 -0.74
CA LEU A 72 -2.47 -3.20 -0.75
C LEU A 72 -3.02 -2.95 0.65
N ALA A 73 -3.04 -3.96 1.52
CA ALA A 73 -3.46 -3.82 2.91
C ALA A 73 -2.55 -2.85 3.68
N LEU A 74 -1.23 -2.99 3.55
CA LEU A 74 -0.27 -2.06 4.16
C LEU A 74 -0.43 -0.63 3.63
N HIS A 75 -0.65 -0.47 2.31
CA HIS A 75 -0.89 0.84 1.72
C HIS A 75 -2.21 1.47 2.22
N ALA A 76 -3.26 0.67 2.38
CA ALA A 76 -4.52 1.12 2.97
C ALA A 76 -4.28 1.61 4.42
N ILE A 77 -3.59 0.82 5.24
CA ILE A 77 -3.24 1.21 6.62
C ILE A 77 -2.47 2.55 6.62
N TYR A 78 -1.51 2.72 5.69
CA TYR A 78 -0.75 3.95 5.55
C TYR A 78 -1.62 5.17 5.20
N LEU A 79 -2.59 5.02 4.29
CA LEU A 79 -3.53 6.09 3.93
C LEU A 79 -4.49 6.45 5.08
N TYR A 80 -4.95 5.42 5.79
CA TYR A 80 -5.88 5.57 6.91
C TYR A 80 -5.20 5.88 8.24
N ARG A 81 -3.87 6.05 8.27
CA ARG A 81 -3.11 6.27 9.52
C ARG A 81 -3.65 7.41 10.38
N ASN A 82 -4.05 8.53 9.76
CA ASN A 82 -4.60 9.66 10.52
C ASN A 82 -6.03 9.44 11.03
N LYS A 83 -6.77 8.47 10.49
CA LYS A 83 -8.11 8.09 10.98
C LYS A 83 -8.04 7.06 12.11
N LEU A 84 -6.91 6.36 12.26
CA LEU A 84 -6.68 5.37 13.31
C LEU A 84 -6.01 6.04 14.52
N PRO A 85 -6.74 6.29 15.63
CA PRO A 85 -6.21 7.06 16.76
C PRO A 85 -4.99 6.38 17.41
N TYR A 86 -4.99 5.05 17.52
CA TYR A 86 -3.87 4.29 18.08
C TYR A 86 -2.58 4.44 17.26
N LEU A 87 -2.69 4.36 15.93
CA LEU A 87 -1.53 4.45 15.03
C LEU A 87 -0.96 5.87 15.01
N LYS A 88 -1.83 6.88 15.01
CA LYS A 88 -1.45 8.29 15.11
C LYS A 88 -0.70 8.58 16.42
N GLN A 89 -1.21 8.10 17.55
CA GLN A 89 -0.54 8.26 18.84
C GLN A 89 0.81 7.53 18.88
N TRP A 90 0.89 6.34 18.30
CA TRP A 90 2.15 5.62 18.18
C TRP A 90 3.17 6.39 17.33
N GLU A 91 2.76 6.93 16.18
CA GLU A 91 3.60 7.73 15.28
C GLU A 91 4.13 8.99 16.01
N GLU A 92 3.25 9.72 16.71
CA GLU A 92 3.63 10.89 17.51
C GLU A 92 4.64 10.54 18.63
N ARG A 93 4.48 9.38 19.28
CA ARG A 93 5.45 8.90 20.28
C ARG A 93 6.81 8.61 19.68
N GLN A 94 6.86 7.97 18.50
CA GLN A 94 8.14 7.67 17.85
C GLN A 94 8.83 8.96 17.39
N ILE A 95 8.11 9.88 16.74
CA ILE A 95 8.67 11.17 16.31
C ILE A 95 9.26 11.93 17.50
N ARG A 96 8.56 11.94 18.64
CA ARG A 96 9.06 12.57 19.87
C ARG A 96 10.36 11.94 20.37
N LYS A 97 10.46 10.60 20.39
CA LYS A 97 11.69 9.88 20.75
C LYS A 97 12.86 10.23 19.84
N TYR A 98 12.63 10.33 18.53
CA TYR A 98 13.68 10.72 17.58
C TYR A 98 14.12 12.18 17.80
N MET A 99 13.18 13.12 18.01
CA MET A 99 13.54 14.51 18.31
C MET A 99 14.30 14.66 19.63
N GLU A 100 13.95 13.88 20.66
CA GLU A 100 14.67 13.88 21.94
C GLU A 100 16.09 13.33 21.79
N ARG A 101 16.27 12.26 21.00
CA ARG A 101 17.60 11.73 20.67
C ARG A 101 18.45 12.76 19.92
N ASP A 102 17.90 13.39 18.88
CA ASP A 102 18.62 14.41 18.11
C ASP A 102 19.04 15.59 18.98
N LYS A 103 18.16 16.07 19.87
CA LYS A 103 18.52 17.12 20.84
C LYS A 103 19.65 16.69 21.76
N SER A 104 19.57 15.49 22.32
CA SER A 104 20.59 14.97 23.23
C SER A 104 21.95 14.79 22.56
N GLU A 105 21.98 14.36 21.29
CA GLU A 105 23.21 14.28 20.50
C GLU A 105 23.77 15.68 20.23
N MET A 106 22.93 16.63 19.79
CA MET A 106 23.35 18.02 19.54
C MET A 106 23.89 18.71 20.80
N ASP A 107 23.30 18.47 21.97
CA ASP A 107 23.78 19.00 23.25
C ASP A 107 25.14 18.37 23.63
N LYS A 108 25.35 17.09 23.34
CA LYS A 108 26.64 16.39 23.56
C LYS A 108 27.76 16.96 22.70
N TYR A 109 27.47 17.39 21.47
CA TYR A 109 28.45 18.06 20.59
C TYR A 109 28.70 19.53 20.95
N ARG A 110 27.76 20.20 21.64
CA ARG A 110 27.91 21.60 22.06
C ARG A 110 28.82 21.78 23.29
N TYR A 111 28.94 20.75 24.12
CA TYR A 111 29.73 20.76 25.36
C TYR A 111 31.12 20.09 25.22
N LYS A 112 31.59 19.88 23.99
CA LYS A 112 32.91 19.34 23.66
C LYS A 112 33.67 20.34 22.80
#